data_AF-A0A9X1QWS9-F1
#
_entry.id   AF-A0A9X1QWS9-F1
#
_cell.length_a   1.000
_cell.length_b   1.000
_cell.length_c   1.000
_cell.angle_alpha   90.00
_cell.angle_beta   90.00
_cell.angle_gamma   90.00
#
_symmetry.space_group_name_H-M   'P 1'
#
loop_
_entity.id
_entity.type
_entity.pdbx_description
1 polymer ?
#
loop_
_entity_poly.entity_id
_entity_poly.type
_entity_poly.pdbx_seq_one_letter_code
_entity_poly.pdbx_strand_id
1 'polypeptide(L)'
;MKNNLTNILLLLVVFPSLAQVGINTTTPNAELEVVATDNGILLTAVSLNSTTDNTTVTNTNSGGAPAIGTMVYNDGTAGLKDNGLLFWNGNMWIALAKTSVGEVKYSLQTTDHDGWYLLNGRTSASLPNTTAQTNASSLFGSNLPNAENAIATGRNGSEVLGSNTGGSYNYLLTQNNLPAFSITPSISTSGSHGHAGATNSKTHEHSIRDYGANMIEVANRNEQRNALDDNNSATRIIATSGNGVHNHLLTTASSGNHHHDVTISSVNPSPTTINLEPSSLVTNVFVFLGK
;
A
#
# COMPACT_ATOMS: atom_id res chain seq x y z
N MET A 1 -104.16 36.76 40.90
CA MET A 1 -103.02 37.59 40.48
C MET A 1 -101.77 36.74 40.42
N LYS A 2 -101.10 36.77 39.26
CA LYS A 2 -99.65 36.60 39.03
C LYS A 2 -98.99 35.27 39.44
N ASN A 3 -98.86 34.43 38.40
CA ASN A 3 -97.81 33.45 38.13
C ASN A 3 -96.49 33.77 38.83
N ASN A 4 -95.84 32.77 39.43
CA ASN A 4 -94.39 32.75 39.61
C ASN A 4 -93.90 31.29 39.54
N LEU A 5 -93.86 30.73 38.33
CA LEU A 5 -92.98 29.59 38.07
C LEU A 5 -91.54 30.11 38.18
N THR A 6 -90.87 29.80 39.28
CA THR A 6 -89.42 30.04 39.42
C THR A 6 -88.71 29.08 38.48
N ASN A 7 -88.48 29.51 37.24
CA ASN A 7 -87.65 28.80 36.27
C ASN A 7 -86.22 28.72 36.82
N ILE A 8 -85.87 27.57 37.40
CA ILE A 8 -84.48 27.23 37.70
C ILE A 8 -83.80 26.97 36.34
N LEU A 9 -83.08 27.98 35.85
CA LEU A 9 -82.19 27.83 34.69
C LEU A 9 -80.94 27.07 35.16
N LEU A 10 -80.89 25.77 34.89
CA LEU A 10 -79.70 24.95 35.12
C LEU A 10 -78.64 25.33 34.07
N LEU A 11 -77.74 26.24 34.42
CA LEU A 11 -76.61 26.63 33.58
C LEU A 11 -75.56 25.51 33.58
N LEU A 12 -75.50 24.73 32.50
CA LEU A 12 -74.49 23.69 32.30
C LEU A 12 -73.16 24.35 31.92
N VAL A 13 -72.34 24.67 32.93
CA VAL A 13 -70.99 25.19 32.71
C VAL A 13 -70.08 24.01 32.34
N VAL A 14 -69.76 23.88 31.05
CA VAL A 14 -68.80 22.88 30.57
C VAL A 14 -67.39 23.45 30.72
N PHE A 15 -66.66 23.00 31.74
CA PHE A 15 -65.22 23.29 31.84
C PHE A 15 -64.46 22.29 30.95
N PRO A 16 -63.51 22.74 30.10
CA PRO A 16 -62.63 21.81 29.39
C PRO A 16 -61.75 21.08 30.42
N SER A 17 -61.94 19.77 30.58
CA SER A 17 -61.03 18.94 31.36
C SER A 17 -59.82 18.59 30.49
N LEU A 18 -58.64 19.08 30.87
CA LEU A 18 -57.39 18.54 30.33
C LEU A 18 -57.20 17.14 30.93
N ALA A 19 -57.24 16.10 30.11
CA ALA A 19 -57.13 14.72 30.55
C ALA A 19 -55.70 14.22 30.36
N GLN A 20 -54.83 14.55 31.31
CA GLN A 20 -53.53 13.90 31.46
C GLN A 20 -53.65 12.75 32.47
N VAL A 21 -53.07 11.60 32.13
CA VAL A 21 -53.11 10.41 32.96
C VAL A 21 -51.83 10.34 33.79
N GLY A 22 -51.96 10.59 35.08
CA GLY A 22 -50.92 10.32 36.06
C GLY A 22 -51.19 9.03 36.79
N ILE A 23 -50.25 8.09 36.76
CA ILE A 23 -50.24 6.95 37.67
C ILE A 23 -49.23 7.28 38.76
N ASN A 24 -49.71 7.36 40.01
CA ASN A 24 -48.93 7.72 41.19
C ASN A 24 -48.33 9.15 41.16
N THR A 25 -48.92 10.05 40.35
CA THR A 25 -48.68 11.50 40.36
C THR A 25 -49.98 12.23 40.04
N THR A 26 -50.23 13.37 40.68
CA THR A 26 -51.38 14.24 40.37
C THR A 26 -51.02 15.38 39.43
N THR A 27 -49.74 15.58 39.15
CA THR A 27 -49.23 16.61 38.23
C THR A 27 -48.32 15.99 37.17
N PRO A 28 -48.88 15.22 36.20
CA PRO A 28 -48.09 14.65 35.11
C PRO A 28 -47.32 15.70 34.32
N ASN A 29 -46.08 15.37 33.94
CA ASN A 29 -45.24 16.15 33.02
C ASN A 29 -45.58 15.92 31.54
N ALA A 30 -46.39 14.91 31.23
CA ALA A 30 -46.81 14.52 29.89
C ALA A 30 -48.26 14.00 29.90
N GLU A 31 -48.83 13.70 28.73
CA GLU A 31 -50.19 13.15 28.60
C GLU A 31 -50.36 11.81 29.34
N LEU A 32 -49.28 11.04 29.48
CA LEU A 32 -49.18 9.87 30.35
C LEU A 32 -47.86 9.93 31.11
N GLU A 33 -47.92 9.87 32.44
CA GLU A 33 -46.73 9.70 33.30
C GLU A 33 -47.01 8.63 34.35
N VAL A 34 -46.05 7.71 34.52
CA VAL A 34 -46.06 6.69 35.57
C VAL A 34 -44.86 6.95 36.47
N VAL A 35 -45.12 7.36 37.71
CA VAL A 35 -44.05 7.67 38.69
C VAL A 35 -43.88 6.50 39.65
N ALA A 36 -42.73 5.83 39.61
CA ALA A 36 -42.38 4.75 40.53
C ALA A 36 -40.87 4.77 40.83
N THR A 37 -40.49 4.32 42.03
CA THR A 37 -39.08 4.27 42.47
C THR A 37 -38.41 2.93 42.16
N ASP A 38 -39.18 1.84 42.19
CA ASP A 38 -38.71 0.45 42.17
C ASP A 38 -39.55 -0.46 41.27
N ASN A 39 -40.51 0.11 40.53
CA ASN A 39 -41.39 -0.60 39.62
C ASN A 39 -41.30 0.00 38.21
N GLY A 40 -41.54 -0.84 37.20
CA GLY A 40 -41.51 -0.43 35.78
C GLY A 40 -42.88 -0.51 35.11
N ILE A 41 -42.89 -0.22 33.80
CA ILE A 41 -44.06 -0.43 32.94
C ILE A 41 -43.89 -1.78 32.24
N LEU A 42 -44.81 -2.70 32.50
CA LEU A 42 -44.93 -3.92 31.72
C LEU A 42 -45.87 -3.67 30.54
N LEU A 43 -45.31 -3.58 29.33
CA LEU A 43 -46.11 -3.50 28.11
C LEU A 43 -46.77 -4.84 27.80
N THR A 44 -47.80 -4.80 26.97
CA THR A 44 -48.47 -5.99 26.45
C THR A 44 -47.45 -6.90 25.73
N ALA A 45 -47.28 -8.12 26.25
CA ALA A 45 -46.53 -9.16 25.59
C ALA A 45 -47.38 -9.81 24.50
N VAL A 46 -46.84 -9.93 23.29
CA VAL A 46 -47.52 -10.49 22.12
C VAL A 46 -46.57 -11.39 21.33
N SER A 47 -47.13 -12.33 20.58
CA SER A 47 -46.37 -13.23 19.71
C SER A 47 -46.63 -12.86 18.25
N LEU A 48 -45.80 -12.00 17.67
CA LEU A 48 -45.98 -11.50 16.30
C LEU A 48 -45.55 -12.55 15.27
N ASN A 49 -46.30 -12.66 14.16
CA ASN A 49 -46.00 -13.62 13.09
C ASN A 49 -44.97 -13.13 12.08
N SER A 50 -44.88 -11.82 11.86
CA SER A 50 -43.93 -11.20 10.95
C SER A 50 -43.71 -9.72 11.32
N THR A 51 -42.75 -9.06 10.67
CA THR A 51 -42.57 -7.62 10.85
C THR A 51 -43.77 -6.81 10.37
N THR A 52 -44.64 -7.36 9.52
CA THR A 52 -45.83 -6.66 8.98
C THR A 52 -47.13 -7.14 9.60
N ASP A 53 -47.08 -7.94 10.68
CA ASP A 53 -48.27 -8.45 11.37
C ASP A 53 -49.05 -7.30 12.02
N ASN A 54 -50.16 -6.91 11.40
CA ASN A 54 -51.02 -5.83 11.87
C ASN A 54 -52.35 -6.32 12.45
N THR A 55 -52.46 -7.61 12.77
CA THR A 55 -53.70 -8.22 13.28
C THR A 55 -53.56 -8.74 14.70
N THR A 56 -52.36 -9.15 15.12
CA THR A 56 -52.10 -9.62 16.49
C THR A 56 -52.29 -8.52 17.53
N VAL A 57 -51.92 -7.28 17.19
CA VAL A 57 -52.12 -6.10 18.03
C VAL A 57 -53.20 -5.24 17.41
N THR A 58 -54.26 -4.97 18.16
CA THR A 58 -55.39 -4.16 17.66
C THR A 58 -55.59 -2.93 18.53
N ASN A 59 -55.79 -1.78 17.89
CA ASN A 59 -56.19 -0.55 18.57
C ASN A 59 -57.66 -0.26 18.24
N THR A 60 -58.52 -0.30 19.27
CA THR A 60 -59.98 -0.20 19.13
C THR A 60 -60.44 1.08 18.44
N ASN A 61 -59.76 2.21 18.66
CA ASN A 61 -60.09 3.49 18.06
C ASN A 61 -59.46 3.72 16.67
N SER A 62 -58.66 2.78 16.16
CA SER A 62 -57.92 2.89 14.90
C SER A 62 -58.44 1.95 13.80
N GLY A 63 -59.66 1.44 13.94
CA GLY A 63 -60.25 0.50 12.97
C GLY A 63 -59.67 -0.91 13.05
N GLY A 64 -59.06 -1.28 14.18
CA GLY A 64 -58.57 -2.64 14.45
C GLY A 64 -57.10 -2.86 14.09
N ALA A 65 -56.48 -2.02 13.27
CA ALA A 65 -55.04 -2.05 13.05
C ALA A 65 -54.30 -1.30 14.17
N PRO A 66 -53.01 -1.63 14.46
CA PRO A 66 -52.21 -0.86 15.40
C PRO A 66 -51.98 0.56 14.86
N ALA A 67 -52.16 1.56 15.72
CA ALA A 67 -51.82 2.95 15.39
C ALA A 67 -50.29 3.12 15.30
N ILE A 68 -49.82 4.09 14.52
CA ILE A 68 -48.40 4.46 14.48
C ILE A 68 -47.95 4.83 15.91
N GLY A 69 -46.79 4.30 16.32
CA GLY A 69 -46.24 4.50 17.66
C GLY A 69 -46.75 3.50 18.70
N THR A 70 -47.65 2.56 18.35
CA THR A 70 -48.05 1.48 19.27
C THR A 70 -46.83 0.67 19.66
N MET A 71 -46.59 0.51 20.97
CA MET A 71 -45.45 -0.25 21.50
C MET A 71 -45.92 -1.53 22.18
N VAL A 72 -45.20 -2.63 21.95
CA VAL A 72 -45.45 -3.94 22.55
C VAL A 72 -44.14 -4.64 22.87
N TYR A 73 -44.20 -5.66 23.72
CA TYR A 73 -43.10 -6.61 23.88
C TYR A 73 -43.36 -7.83 23.01
N ASN A 74 -42.56 -8.08 21.97
CA ASN A 74 -42.63 -9.31 21.21
C ASN A 74 -41.92 -10.43 21.98
N ASP A 75 -42.62 -11.51 22.28
CA ASP A 75 -42.06 -12.64 23.02
C ASP A 75 -41.17 -13.56 22.16
N GLY A 76 -41.21 -13.43 20.83
CA GLY A 76 -40.38 -14.21 19.91
C GLY A 76 -40.84 -15.66 19.70
N THR A 77 -41.99 -16.04 20.24
CA THR A 77 -42.49 -17.43 20.19
C THR A 77 -43.16 -17.78 18.87
N ALA A 78 -43.84 -16.81 18.23
CA ALA A 78 -44.46 -16.95 16.92
C ALA A 78 -43.45 -16.76 15.76
N GLY A 79 -43.89 -16.29 14.58
CA GLY A 79 -43.05 -16.22 13.38
C GLY A 79 -41.96 -15.14 13.40
N LEU A 80 -42.19 -13.99 14.07
CA LEU A 80 -41.18 -12.95 14.24
C LEU A 80 -40.30 -13.28 15.46
N LYS A 81 -39.06 -13.67 15.21
CA LYS A 81 -38.10 -14.10 16.26
C LYS A 81 -37.37 -12.96 16.97
N ASP A 82 -37.55 -11.73 16.53
CA ASP A 82 -37.01 -10.54 17.18
C ASP A 82 -37.72 -10.31 18.52
N ASN A 83 -37.22 -10.93 19.59
CA ASN A 83 -37.70 -10.73 20.95
C ASN A 83 -37.31 -9.33 21.48
N GLY A 84 -38.24 -8.64 22.13
CA GLY A 84 -37.96 -7.35 22.77
C GLY A 84 -39.05 -6.30 22.57
N LEU A 85 -38.70 -5.04 22.82
CA LEU A 85 -39.61 -3.90 22.64
C LEU A 85 -39.65 -3.47 21.18
N LEU A 86 -40.84 -3.52 20.58
CA LEU A 86 -41.07 -3.09 19.21
C LEU A 86 -42.13 -1.99 19.18
N PHE A 87 -42.01 -1.07 18.21
CA PHE A 87 -43.05 -0.11 17.90
C PHE A 87 -43.53 -0.26 16.46
N TRP A 88 -44.82 0.00 16.22
CA TRP A 88 -45.39 0.02 14.88
C TRP A 88 -45.10 1.36 14.21
N ASN A 89 -44.42 1.36 13.05
CA ASN A 89 -44.13 2.60 12.32
C ASN A 89 -45.20 3.01 11.29
N GLY A 90 -46.28 2.24 11.16
CA GLY A 90 -47.32 2.40 10.13
C GLY A 90 -47.31 1.31 9.07
N ASN A 91 -46.16 0.65 8.85
CA ASN A 91 -45.96 -0.39 7.86
C ASN A 91 -45.38 -1.68 8.43
N MET A 92 -44.52 -1.57 9.44
CA MET A 92 -43.86 -2.69 10.09
C MET A 92 -43.49 -2.40 11.55
N TRP A 93 -43.27 -3.46 12.30
CA TRP A 93 -42.71 -3.45 13.64
C TRP A 93 -41.19 -3.22 13.58
N ILE A 94 -40.72 -2.25 14.36
CA ILE A 94 -39.32 -1.86 14.47
C ILE A 94 -38.88 -2.04 15.93
N ALA A 95 -37.76 -2.74 16.15
CA ALA A 95 -37.18 -2.88 17.47
C ALA A 95 -36.59 -1.56 17.96
N LEU A 96 -36.83 -1.19 19.22
CA LEU A 96 -36.31 0.05 19.81
C LEU A 96 -34.79 0.04 19.98
N ALA A 97 -34.20 -1.12 20.25
CA ALA A 97 -32.77 -1.32 20.32
C ALA A 97 -32.45 -2.72 19.81
N LYS A 98 -31.68 -2.80 18.73
CA LYS A 98 -31.24 -4.07 18.14
C LYS A 98 -29.78 -3.97 17.75
N THR A 99 -29.02 -4.97 18.14
CA THR A 99 -27.68 -5.26 17.63
C THR A 99 -27.77 -6.63 16.99
N SER A 100 -27.32 -6.74 15.74
CA SER A 100 -27.45 -7.98 14.98
C SER A 100 -26.20 -8.83 15.16
N VAL A 101 -26.39 -10.14 15.27
CA VAL A 101 -25.29 -11.11 15.27
C VAL A 101 -24.47 -10.94 13.99
N GLY A 102 -23.15 -10.82 14.13
CA GLY A 102 -22.23 -10.60 13.02
C GLY A 102 -21.90 -9.14 12.72
N GLU A 103 -22.56 -8.17 13.39
CA GLU A 103 -22.12 -6.77 13.31
C GLU A 103 -20.69 -6.63 13.85
N VAL A 104 -19.89 -5.79 13.19
CA VAL A 104 -18.50 -5.52 13.56
C VAL A 104 -18.36 -4.06 13.95
N LYS A 105 -17.61 -3.79 15.01
CA LYS A 105 -17.30 -2.43 15.46
C LYS A 105 -15.82 -2.26 15.81
N TYR A 106 -15.36 -1.01 15.69
CA TYR A 106 -14.07 -0.56 16.20
C TYR A 106 -14.24 -0.01 17.62
N SER A 107 -13.28 -0.27 18.49
CA SER A 107 -13.32 0.17 19.89
C SER A 107 -11.93 0.32 20.49
N LEU A 108 -11.79 1.19 21.50
CA LEU A 108 -10.58 1.27 22.33
C LEU A 108 -10.62 0.34 23.55
N GLN A 109 -11.74 -0.35 23.78
CA GLN A 109 -11.82 -1.35 24.84
C GLN A 109 -10.94 -2.56 24.52
N THR A 110 -10.36 -3.18 25.55
CA THR A 110 -9.39 -4.27 25.39
C THR A 110 -9.94 -5.65 25.73
N THR A 111 -11.18 -5.73 26.21
CA THR A 111 -11.84 -6.97 26.63
C THR A 111 -13.25 -7.08 26.06
N ASP A 112 -13.76 -8.31 26.01
CA ASP A 112 -15.16 -8.58 25.67
C ASP A 112 -16.12 -7.82 26.59
N HIS A 113 -17.27 -7.42 26.07
CA HIS A 113 -18.26 -6.66 26.80
C HIS A 113 -19.62 -6.74 26.11
N ASP A 114 -20.71 -6.84 26.88
CA ASP A 114 -22.08 -6.71 26.38
C ASP A 114 -22.44 -7.55 25.13
N GLY A 115 -21.86 -8.74 24.98
CA GLY A 115 -22.09 -9.61 23.81
C GLY A 115 -21.21 -9.27 22.59
N TRP A 116 -20.29 -8.32 22.75
CA TRP A 116 -19.22 -8.01 21.80
C TRP A 116 -17.94 -8.75 22.17
N TYR A 117 -17.37 -9.41 21.18
CA TYR A 117 -16.21 -10.27 21.36
C TYR A 117 -15.05 -9.84 20.49
N LEU A 118 -13.86 -9.77 21.08
CA LEU A 118 -12.65 -9.33 20.39
C LEU A 118 -12.28 -10.32 19.26
N LEU A 119 -11.96 -9.78 18.08
CA LEU A 119 -11.48 -10.53 16.93
C LEU A 119 -9.96 -10.71 17.00
N ASN A 120 -9.52 -11.66 17.83
CA ASN A 120 -8.10 -11.95 18.09
C ASN A 120 -7.68 -13.38 17.71
N GLY A 121 -8.48 -14.09 16.90
CA GLY A 121 -8.13 -15.44 16.46
C GLY A 121 -8.40 -16.57 17.45
N ARG A 122 -8.91 -16.30 18.66
CA ARG A 122 -9.20 -17.36 19.64
C ARG A 122 -10.31 -18.32 19.18
N THR A 123 -10.39 -19.49 19.81
CA THR A 123 -11.39 -20.50 19.47
C THR A 123 -12.80 -20.03 19.81
N SER A 124 -13.78 -20.33 18.95
CA SER A 124 -15.20 -20.05 19.20
C SER A 124 -15.70 -20.72 20.48
N ALA A 125 -15.14 -21.90 20.82
CA ALA A 125 -15.46 -22.63 22.05
C ALA A 125 -14.94 -21.95 23.34
N SER A 126 -13.99 -21.01 23.24
CA SER A 126 -13.48 -20.26 24.40
C SER A 126 -14.41 -19.13 24.86
N LEU A 127 -15.47 -18.85 24.11
CA LEU A 127 -16.44 -17.82 24.45
C LEU A 127 -17.25 -18.20 25.71
N PRO A 128 -17.60 -17.23 26.57
CA PRO A 128 -18.14 -17.51 27.91
C PRO A 128 -19.57 -18.05 27.92
N ASN A 129 -20.39 -17.80 26.89
CA ASN A 129 -21.78 -18.28 26.83
C ASN A 129 -22.04 -19.11 25.55
N THR A 130 -23.02 -20.01 25.64
CA THR A 130 -23.37 -20.96 24.57
C THR A 130 -24.00 -20.29 23.35
N THR A 131 -24.73 -19.18 23.54
CA THR A 131 -25.31 -18.37 22.45
C THR A 131 -24.21 -17.84 21.53
N ALA A 132 -23.19 -17.20 22.10
CA ALA A 132 -22.04 -16.65 21.40
C ALA A 132 -21.19 -17.74 20.76
N GLN A 133 -20.98 -18.88 21.44
CA GLN A 133 -20.29 -20.03 20.86
C GLN A 133 -21.04 -20.55 19.60
N THR A 134 -22.37 -20.66 19.68
CA THR A 134 -23.20 -21.13 18.56
C THR A 134 -23.17 -20.14 17.40
N ASN A 135 -23.34 -18.85 17.69
CA ASN A 135 -23.30 -17.79 16.69
C ASN A 135 -21.92 -17.66 16.03
N ALA A 136 -20.83 -17.71 16.82
CA ALA A 136 -19.46 -17.72 16.30
C ALA A 136 -19.21 -18.93 15.40
N SER A 137 -19.65 -20.12 15.83
CA SER A 137 -19.47 -21.34 15.05
C SER A 137 -20.24 -21.30 13.73
N SER A 138 -21.44 -20.70 13.74
CA SER A 138 -22.25 -20.50 12.53
C SER A 138 -21.59 -19.50 11.57
N LEU A 139 -21.02 -18.41 12.08
CA LEU A 139 -20.42 -17.36 11.25
C LEU A 139 -19.01 -17.68 10.75
N PHE A 140 -18.18 -18.28 11.61
CA PHE A 140 -16.72 -18.38 11.42
C PHE A 140 -16.16 -19.79 11.59
N GLY A 141 -16.97 -20.73 12.08
CA GLY A 141 -16.50 -22.08 12.42
C GLY A 141 -15.70 -22.11 13.72
N SER A 142 -14.55 -22.79 13.72
CA SER A 142 -13.84 -23.15 14.96
C SER A 142 -13.14 -21.98 15.66
N ASN A 143 -12.78 -20.92 14.93
CA ASN A 143 -12.05 -19.78 15.47
C ASN A 143 -12.71 -18.48 15.04
N LEU A 144 -12.61 -17.45 15.89
CA LEU A 144 -12.91 -16.09 15.48
C LEU A 144 -11.86 -15.59 14.47
N PRO A 145 -12.23 -14.65 13.59
CA PRO A 145 -11.25 -13.89 12.81
C PRO A 145 -10.20 -13.23 13.71
N ASN A 146 -8.98 -13.08 13.20
CA ASN A 146 -7.94 -12.26 13.83
C ASN A 146 -7.79 -10.94 13.05
N ALA A 147 -8.18 -9.84 13.67
CA ALA A 147 -8.12 -8.51 13.07
C ALA A 147 -6.79 -7.78 13.34
N GLU A 148 -5.81 -8.43 13.99
CA GLU A 148 -4.50 -7.84 14.25
C GLU A 148 -3.81 -7.39 12.95
N ASN A 149 -3.50 -6.10 12.87
CA ASN A 149 -2.93 -5.44 11.68
C ASN A 149 -3.69 -5.71 10.37
N ALA A 150 -4.98 -6.05 10.46
CA ALA A 150 -5.83 -6.30 9.32
C ALA A 150 -6.71 -5.08 9.01
N ILE A 151 -6.94 -4.83 7.72
CA ILE A 151 -7.87 -3.81 7.25
C ILE A 151 -9.09 -4.53 6.68
N ALA A 152 -10.28 -4.17 7.13
CA ALA A 152 -11.52 -4.72 6.59
C ALA A 152 -11.74 -4.24 5.15
N THR A 153 -11.95 -5.17 4.23
CA THR A 153 -12.23 -4.90 2.81
C THR A 153 -13.60 -5.42 2.42
N GLY A 154 -14.20 -4.82 1.40
CA GLY A 154 -15.42 -5.35 0.79
C GLY A 154 -15.16 -6.70 0.14
N ARG A 155 -16.06 -7.67 0.36
CA ARG A 155 -15.94 -9.02 -0.19
C ARG A 155 -16.14 -9.01 -1.71
N ASN A 156 -15.26 -9.68 -2.46
CA ASN A 156 -15.34 -9.82 -3.92
C ASN A 156 -16.20 -11.02 -4.41
N GLY A 157 -16.82 -11.75 -3.48
CA GLY A 157 -17.70 -12.90 -3.74
C GLY A 157 -17.04 -14.25 -3.51
N SER A 158 -15.78 -14.42 -3.91
CA SER A 158 -15.03 -15.68 -3.82
C SER A 158 -14.26 -15.86 -2.50
N GLU A 159 -13.99 -14.76 -1.81
CA GLU A 159 -13.30 -14.76 -0.50
C GLU A 159 -14.17 -15.36 0.61
N VAL A 160 -13.56 -15.99 1.61
CA VAL A 160 -14.29 -16.46 2.80
C VAL A 160 -14.48 -15.28 3.76
N LEU A 161 -15.69 -15.10 4.30
CA LEU A 161 -15.95 -14.04 5.28
C LEU A 161 -15.12 -14.28 6.54
N GLY A 162 -14.51 -13.22 7.07
CA GLY A 162 -13.68 -13.31 8.26
C GLY A 162 -12.31 -13.98 8.05
N SER A 163 -11.95 -14.34 6.82
CA SER A 163 -10.58 -14.76 6.49
C SER A 163 -9.70 -13.55 6.21
N ASN A 164 -8.45 -13.60 6.64
CA ASN A 164 -7.42 -12.68 6.17
C ASN A 164 -6.92 -13.21 4.81
N THR A 165 -7.25 -12.52 3.73
CA THR A 165 -6.82 -12.85 2.37
C THR A 165 -5.83 -11.82 1.84
N GLY A 166 -4.69 -12.29 1.33
CA GLY A 166 -3.67 -11.42 0.73
C GLY A 166 -2.91 -10.56 1.75
N GLY A 167 -2.24 -9.52 1.25
CA GLY A 167 -1.39 -8.63 2.05
C GLY A 167 0.06 -9.08 2.08
N SER A 168 0.91 -8.42 1.30
CA SER A 168 2.35 -8.38 1.58
C SER A 168 2.64 -7.01 2.17
N TYR A 169 3.25 -6.97 3.36
CA TYR A 169 3.77 -5.73 3.94
C TYR A 169 4.92 -5.12 3.11
N ASN A 170 5.41 -5.86 2.12
CA ASN A 170 6.49 -5.47 1.26
C ASN A 170 5.96 -5.12 -0.14
N TYR A 171 6.15 -3.87 -0.54
CA TYR A 171 5.96 -3.45 -1.92
C TYR A 171 7.29 -3.61 -2.67
N LEU A 172 7.35 -4.54 -3.63
CA LEU A 172 8.51 -4.68 -4.50
C LEU A 172 8.45 -3.61 -5.60
N LEU A 173 9.34 -2.61 -5.51
CA LEU A 173 9.56 -1.66 -6.60
C LEU A 173 10.45 -2.32 -7.65
N THR A 174 9.91 -2.51 -8.86
CA THR A 174 10.69 -2.97 -10.03
C THR A 174 11.15 -1.77 -10.86
N GLN A 175 12.15 -1.95 -11.71
CA GLN A 175 12.59 -0.91 -12.65
C GLN A 175 11.44 -0.40 -13.54
N ASN A 176 10.47 -1.26 -13.85
CA ASN A 176 9.31 -0.89 -14.66
C ASN A 176 8.28 -0.02 -13.91
N ASN A 177 8.41 0.12 -12.59
CA ASN A 177 7.59 1.02 -11.78
C ASN A 177 8.22 2.42 -11.63
N LEU A 178 9.46 2.61 -12.10
CA LEU A 178 10.14 3.90 -12.05
C LEU A 178 9.92 4.69 -13.33
N PRO A 179 9.71 6.02 -13.26
CA PRO A 179 9.72 6.88 -14.43
C PRO A 179 11.01 6.71 -15.24
N ALA A 180 10.91 6.86 -16.55
CA ALA A 180 12.10 6.93 -17.40
C ALA A 180 12.92 8.18 -17.00
N PHE A 181 14.20 8.00 -16.76
CA PHE A 181 15.14 9.09 -16.53
C PHE A 181 16.37 8.91 -17.39
N SER A 182 16.93 10.01 -17.90
CA SER A 182 18.13 10.00 -18.72
C SER A 182 19.32 10.45 -17.88
N ILE A 183 20.40 9.66 -17.91
CA ILE A 183 21.69 10.08 -17.40
C ILE A 183 22.50 10.58 -18.59
N THR A 184 22.89 11.84 -18.60
CA THR A 184 23.74 12.42 -19.65
C THR A 184 25.14 12.65 -19.07
N PRO A 185 26.05 11.66 -19.12
CA PRO A 185 27.41 11.87 -18.67
C PRO A 185 28.13 12.83 -19.62
N SER A 186 28.79 13.86 -19.07
CA SER A 186 29.74 14.68 -19.82
C SER A 186 31.15 14.20 -19.52
N ILE A 187 31.84 13.68 -20.53
CA ILE A 187 33.30 13.43 -20.47
C ILE A 187 34.01 14.63 -21.08
N SER A 188 34.65 15.45 -20.25
CA SER A 188 35.20 16.75 -20.66
C SER A 188 36.68 16.73 -21.05
N THR A 189 37.33 15.57 -21.06
CA THR A 189 38.77 15.47 -21.34
C THR A 189 39.09 14.29 -22.25
N SER A 190 39.69 14.55 -23.41
CA SER A 190 40.36 13.52 -24.19
C SER A 190 41.41 12.85 -23.30
N GLY A 191 41.31 11.53 -23.10
CA GLY A 191 42.23 10.79 -22.25
C GLY A 191 43.68 11.04 -22.65
N SER A 192 44.54 11.29 -21.67
CA SER A 192 45.98 11.46 -21.88
C SER A 192 46.57 10.19 -22.50
N HIS A 193 47.18 10.30 -23.68
CA HIS A 193 47.92 9.21 -24.31
C HIS A 193 49.24 9.71 -24.89
N GLY A 194 50.18 8.79 -25.11
CA GLY A 194 51.50 9.09 -25.64
C GLY A 194 51.93 8.06 -26.69
N HIS A 195 52.90 8.44 -27.52
CA HIS A 195 53.52 7.57 -28.52
C HIS A 195 55.02 7.47 -28.28
N ALA A 196 55.61 6.32 -28.56
CA ALA A 196 57.06 6.10 -28.56
C ALA A 196 57.48 5.45 -29.88
N GLY A 197 58.65 5.84 -30.42
CA GLY A 197 59.22 5.27 -31.64
C GLY A 197 60.75 5.31 -31.60
N ALA A 198 61.39 4.42 -32.37
CA ALA A 198 62.84 4.35 -32.53
C ALA A 198 63.20 4.29 -34.02
N THR A 199 64.29 4.94 -34.42
CA THR A 199 64.85 4.85 -35.78
C THR A 199 66.04 3.87 -35.77
N ASN A 200 66.24 3.13 -36.86
CA ASN A 200 67.37 2.21 -36.98
C ASN A 200 68.61 2.92 -37.55
N SER A 201 69.80 2.52 -37.09
CA SER A 201 71.08 2.90 -37.72
C SER A 201 71.37 1.95 -38.87
N LYS A 202 71.51 2.46 -40.09
CA LYS A 202 71.95 1.69 -41.26
C LYS A 202 73.30 2.21 -41.75
N THR A 203 74.24 1.30 -41.96
CA THR A 203 75.54 1.61 -42.58
C THR A 203 75.38 1.88 -44.08
N HIS A 204 76.13 2.83 -44.63
CA HIS A 204 76.21 3.09 -46.07
C HIS A 204 77.67 3.11 -46.54
N GLU A 205 77.88 2.78 -47.83
CA GLU A 205 79.20 2.73 -48.46
C GLU A 205 79.39 3.87 -49.47
N HIS A 206 80.63 4.32 -49.62
CA HIS A 206 81.04 5.26 -50.66
C HIS A 206 82.03 4.59 -51.62
N SER A 207 81.84 4.78 -52.92
CA SER A 207 82.78 4.32 -53.95
C SER A 207 83.68 5.47 -54.40
N ILE A 208 84.99 5.22 -54.44
CA ILE A 208 86.01 6.16 -54.92
C ILE A 208 86.79 5.49 -56.06
N ARG A 209 87.15 6.24 -57.11
CA ARG A 209 87.98 5.75 -58.23
C ARG A 209 89.40 6.32 -58.10
N ASP A 210 90.39 5.45 -57.98
CA ASP A 210 91.82 5.78 -57.94
C ASP A 210 92.46 5.56 -59.32
N TYR A 211 93.27 6.51 -59.80
CA TYR A 211 93.98 6.44 -61.07
C TYR A 211 95.48 6.52 -60.76
N GLY A 212 96.14 5.36 -60.65
CA GLY A 212 97.56 5.25 -60.29
C GLY A 212 98.50 6.04 -61.21
N ALA A 213 99.53 6.65 -60.63
CA ALA A 213 100.50 7.51 -61.32
C ALA A 213 101.62 6.69 -61.99
N ASN A 214 101.75 6.78 -63.32
CA ASN A 214 102.78 6.13 -64.12
C ASN A 214 104.06 6.96 -64.20
N MET A 215 105.20 6.49 -63.66
CA MET A 215 106.54 6.84 -64.16
C MET A 215 107.45 5.60 -64.17
N ILE A 216 107.92 5.22 -65.36
CA ILE A 216 108.86 4.12 -65.61
C ILE A 216 110.27 4.72 -65.75
N GLU A 217 111.20 4.35 -64.88
CA GLU A 217 112.63 4.69 -65.00
C GLU A 217 113.42 3.48 -65.54
N VAL A 218 113.94 3.57 -66.77
CA VAL A 218 114.69 2.50 -67.44
C VAL A 218 116.19 2.66 -67.15
N ALA A 219 116.75 1.85 -66.26
CA ALA A 219 118.19 1.71 -66.07
C ALA A 219 118.74 0.53 -66.87
N ASN A 220 119.66 0.81 -67.80
CA ASN A 220 120.36 -0.13 -68.68
C ASN A 220 121.16 -1.20 -67.90
N ARG A 221 120.58 -2.39 -67.68
CA ARG A 221 121.32 -3.65 -67.52
C ARG A 221 120.51 -4.77 -68.15
N ASN A 222 121.13 -5.53 -69.06
CA ASN A 222 120.59 -6.61 -69.88
C ASN A 222 120.15 -7.85 -69.07
N GLU A 223 119.20 -7.67 -68.15
CA GLU A 223 118.46 -8.75 -67.52
C GLU A 223 116.97 -8.38 -67.54
N GLN A 224 116.15 -9.19 -68.21
CA GLN A 224 114.71 -8.99 -68.30
C GLN A 224 114.07 -9.04 -66.91
N ARG A 225 113.76 -7.87 -66.34
CA ARG A 225 112.83 -7.77 -65.19
C ARG A 225 111.42 -7.62 -65.73
N ASN A 226 110.54 -8.54 -65.36
CA ASN A 226 109.11 -8.48 -65.63
C ASN A 226 108.52 -7.24 -64.91
N ALA A 227 108.07 -6.25 -65.68
CA ALA A 227 107.62 -4.94 -65.19
C ALA A 227 106.14 -4.92 -64.75
N LEU A 228 105.58 -6.07 -64.39
CA LEU A 228 104.18 -6.24 -64.03
C LEU A 228 104.09 -7.13 -62.79
N ASP A 229 104.49 -6.59 -61.64
CA ASP A 229 103.98 -7.05 -60.35
C ASP A 229 103.52 -5.81 -59.57
N ASP A 230 102.42 -5.20 -60.04
CA ASP A 230 101.58 -4.31 -59.22
C ASP A 230 100.61 -5.19 -58.43
N ASN A 231 101.16 -5.94 -57.49
CA ASN A 231 100.39 -6.73 -56.54
C ASN A 231 100.72 -6.33 -55.11
N ASN A 232 101.01 -5.05 -54.89
CA ASN A 232 100.94 -4.52 -53.54
C ASN A 232 99.46 -4.32 -53.19
N SER A 233 98.88 -5.37 -52.59
CA SER A 233 97.58 -5.38 -51.90
C SER A 233 97.56 -4.45 -50.68
N ALA A 234 98.13 -3.25 -50.78
CA ALA A 234 98.02 -2.22 -49.76
C ALA A 234 96.67 -1.56 -49.90
N THR A 235 95.68 -2.06 -49.16
CA THR A 235 94.38 -1.44 -48.96
C THR A 235 94.59 0.01 -48.50
N ARG A 236 94.42 0.98 -49.40
CA ARG A 236 94.46 2.40 -49.06
C ARG A 236 93.18 2.75 -48.29
N ILE A 237 93.25 2.75 -46.96
CA ILE A 237 92.15 3.22 -46.10
C ILE A 237 92.13 4.75 -46.17
N ILE A 238 91.18 5.31 -46.92
CA ILE A 238 90.88 6.75 -46.89
C ILE A 238 89.80 6.96 -45.84
N ALA A 239 90.16 7.52 -44.68
CA ALA A 239 89.19 7.96 -43.70
C ALA A 239 88.43 9.18 -44.25
N THR A 240 87.15 9.03 -44.59
CA THR A 240 86.27 10.18 -44.81
C THR A 240 85.83 10.72 -43.46
N SER A 241 85.94 12.03 -43.25
CA SER A 241 85.53 12.67 -42.00
C SER A 241 84.01 12.86 -41.97
N GLY A 242 83.34 12.14 -41.06
CA GLY A 242 82.13 12.60 -40.35
C GLY A 242 80.79 12.53 -41.07
N ASN A 243 79.90 11.69 -40.50
CA ASN A 243 78.43 11.70 -40.57
C ASN A 243 77.81 12.59 -41.66
N GLY A 244 77.47 11.98 -42.80
CA GLY A 244 76.59 12.62 -43.78
C GLY A 244 75.26 13.04 -43.17
N VAL A 245 74.81 14.25 -43.50
CA VAL A 245 73.50 14.79 -43.10
C VAL A 245 72.40 13.85 -43.63
N HIS A 246 71.61 13.27 -42.73
CA HIS A 246 70.39 12.56 -43.08
C HIS A 246 69.26 12.93 -42.12
N ASN A 247 68.03 12.88 -42.64
CA ASN A 247 66.82 13.18 -41.86
C ASN A 247 66.03 11.89 -41.64
N HIS A 248 65.46 11.72 -40.45
CA HIS A 248 64.45 10.72 -40.16
C HIS A 248 63.09 11.39 -40.05
N LEU A 249 62.06 10.79 -40.64
CA LEU A 249 60.67 11.21 -40.49
C LEU A 249 59.89 10.09 -39.78
N LEU A 250 59.38 10.38 -38.58
CA LEU A 250 58.46 9.52 -37.85
C LEU A 250 57.06 10.12 -37.92
N THR A 251 56.13 9.44 -38.59
CA THR A 251 54.71 9.85 -38.67
C THR A 251 53.88 8.91 -37.79
N THR A 252 53.31 9.40 -36.70
CA THR A 252 52.30 8.68 -35.91
C THR A 252 50.90 9.12 -36.33
N ALA A 253 49.97 8.18 -36.49
CA ALA A 253 48.58 8.52 -36.81
C ALA A 253 47.90 9.22 -35.61
N SER A 254 47.10 10.25 -35.90
CA SER A 254 46.40 11.08 -34.89
C SER A 254 45.31 10.35 -34.10
N SER A 255 44.97 9.11 -34.45
CA SER A 255 43.80 8.41 -33.90
C SER A 255 44.11 6.96 -33.55
N GLY A 256 44.12 6.68 -32.25
CA GLY A 256 43.98 5.33 -31.71
C GLY A 256 42.56 5.15 -31.15
N ASN A 257 41.90 4.04 -31.50
CA ASN A 257 40.63 3.69 -30.86
C ASN A 257 40.88 3.40 -29.38
N HIS A 258 40.20 4.12 -28.49
CA HIS A 258 40.16 3.79 -27.06
C HIS A 258 38.72 3.75 -26.58
N HIS A 259 38.47 2.97 -25.55
CA HIS A 259 37.16 2.80 -24.93
C HIS A 259 37.16 3.43 -23.54
N HIS A 260 36.02 4.02 -23.15
CA HIS A 260 35.78 4.48 -21.80
C HIS A 260 34.70 3.62 -21.17
N ASP A 261 35.04 2.95 -20.07
CA ASP A 261 34.05 2.30 -19.21
C ASP A 261 33.56 3.32 -18.18
N VAL A 262 32.28 3.68 -18.24
CA VAL A 262 31.62 4.51 -17.22
C VAL A 262 30.79 3.61 -16.32
N THR A 263 31.21 3.44 -15.06
CA THR A 263 30.44 2.70 -14.06
C THR A 263 29.71 3.68 -13.14
N ILE A 264 28.37 3.56 -13.07
CA ILE A 264 27.53 4.29 -12.11
C ILE A 264 27.05 3.29 -11.06
N SER A 265 27.61 3.35 -9.86
CA SER A 265 27.32 2.41 -8.77
C SER A 265 25.97 2.65 -8.09
N SER A 266 25.52 3.91 -8.02
CA SER A 266 24.14 4.28 -7.64
C SER A 266 23.84 5.71 -8.08
N VAL A 267 22.63 5.92 -8.59
CA VAL A 267 22.09 7.28 -8.88
C VAL A 267 21.56 7.98 -7.61
N ASN A 268 21.39 7.23 -6.52
CA ASN A 268 21.01 7.74 -5.22
C ASN A 268 21.76 6.98 -4.10
N PRO A 269 22.84 7.55 -3.54
CA PRO A 269 23.64 6.90 -2.51
C PRO A 269 22.94 6.82 -1.14
N SER A 270 21.78 7.44 -0.95
CA SER A 270 21.01 7.40 0.29
C SER A 270 19.51 7.43 -0.03
N PRO A 271 18.93 6.33 -0.52
CA PRO A 271 17.51 6.27 -0.83
C PRO A 271 16.67 6.50 0.44
N THR A 272 15.75 7.45 0.38
CA THR A 272 14.71 7.63 1.41
C THR A 272 13.62 6.59 1.20
N THR A 273 13.13 5.99 2.28
CA THR A 273 11.98 5.07 2.24
C THR A 273 10.73 5.81 1.78
N ILE A 274 10.00 5.24 0.84
CA ILE A 274 8.65 5.72 0.48
C ILE A 274 7.70 5.14 1.52
N ASN A 275 7.11 5.99 2.37
CA ASN A 275 6.02 5.56 3.23
C ASN A 275 4.74 5.47 2.39
N LEU A 276 4.20 4.27 2.25
CA LEU A 276 2.97 3.99 1.51
C LEU A 276 1.76 3.89 2.42
N GLU A 277 1.95 3.95 3.75
CA GLU A 277 0.87 3.85 4.72
C GLU A 277 0.35 5.24 5.11
N PRO A 278 -0.95 5.54 4.90
CA PRO A 278 -1.54 6.75 5.45
C PRO A 278 -1.54 6.69 6.99
N SER A 279 -1.57 7.85 7.64
CA SER A 279 -1.75 7.92 9.09
C SER A 279 -3.01 7.17 9.51
N SER A 280 -2.87 6.17 10.38
CA SER A 280 -3.96 5.31 10.83
C SER A 280 -4.16 5.42 12.35
N LEU A 281 -5.41 5.23 12.78
CA LEU A 281 -5.75 5.07 14.20
C LEU A 281 -5.95 3.58 14.48
N VAL A 282 -5.09 3.02 15.33
CA VAL A 282 -5.18 1.62 15.72
C VAL A 282 -6.28 1.45 16.77
N THR A 283 -7.22 0.56 16.49
CA THR A 283 -8.33 0.21 17.40
C THR A 283 -8.50 -1.30 17.44
N ASN A 284 -9.16 -1.78 18.49
CA ASN A 284 -9.58 -3.18 18.57
C ASN A 284 -10.85 -3.40 17.77
N VAL A 285 -10.96 -4.56 17.14
CA VAL A 285 -12.13 -4.95 16.34
C VAL A 285 -12.94 -5.98 17.11
N PHE A 286 -14.23 -5.73 17.24
CA PHE A 286 -15.17 -6.61 17.94
C PHE A 286 -16.28 -7.05 17.01
N VAL A 287 -16.80 -8.26 17.24
CA VAL A 287 -18.03 -8.77 16.60
C VAL A 287 -19.11 -9.00 17.65
N PHE A 288 -20.35 -8.64 17.36
CA PHE A 288 -21.48 -8.97 18.21
C PHE A 288 -21.93 -10.41 17.98
N LEU A 289 -21.98 -11.21 19.05
CA LEU A 289 -22.40 -12.61 19.00
C LEU A 289 -23.52 -12.92 19.99
N GLY A 290 -24.04 -11.93 20.71
CA GLY A 290 -25.09 -12.08 21.70
C GLY A 290 -24.58 -12.27 23.14
N LYS A 291 -25.48 -12.08 24.10
CA LYS A 291 -25.23 -12.21 25.54
C LYS A 291 -25.54 -13.62 26.04
#